data_AF-A0A942D378-F1
#
_entry.id   AF-A0A942D378-F1
#
_cell.length_a   1.000
_cell.length_b   1.000
_cell.length_c   1.000
_cell.angle_alpha   90.00
_cell.angle_beta   90.00
_cell.angle_gamma   90.00
#
_symmetry.space_group_name_H-M   'P 1'
#
loop_
_entity.id
_entity.type
_entity.pdbx_description
1 polymer ?
#
loop_
_entity_poly.entity_id
_entity_poly.type
_entity_poly.pdbx_seq_one_letter_code
_entity_poly.pdbx_strand_id
1 'polypeptide(L)'
;MSRIRSLALLATVAALAALVSACGGGGGSGSGSSEDPQKVIDKATLEGVESGNLNLSLKVKAEGEKAGSLDVSVSGPFQAGAKGELPEADLEASVHGEAEGQKVDFEGGVTLLSDRAYIGYGGEEFEVDPTTFGFVKSGFEQAQQEGAGEGAEGKACQEAAAALEPADFV
;
A
#
# COMPACT_ATOMS: atom_id res chain seq x y z
N MET A 1 -15.37 17.03 -37.79
CA MET A 1 -13.95 16.92 -37.37
C MET A 1 -13.71 16.83 -35.86
N SER A 2 -14.66 17.21 -34.98
CA SER A 2 -14.43 17.23 -33.52
C SER A 2 -14.78 15.92 -32.78
N ARG A 3 -15.73 15.11 -33.27
CA ARG A 3 -16.22 13.91 -32.54
C ARG A 3 -15.43 12.62 -32.76
N ILE A 4 -14.69 12.53 -33.86
CA ILE A 4 -13.85 11.36 -34.20
C ILE A 4 -12.55 11.38 -33.37
N ARG A 5 -12.05 12.57 -33.03
CA ARG A 5 -10.89 12.74 -32.14
C ARG A 5 -11.21 12.35 -30.68
N SER A 6 -12.44 12.59 -30.23
CA SER A 6 -12.91 12.21 -28.89
C SER A 6 -13.01 10.69 -28.72
N LEU A 7 -13.40 9.97 -29.77
CA LEU A 7 -13.52 8.50 -29.74
C LEU A 7 -12.15 7.80 -29.79
N ALA A 8 -11.18 8.37 -30.50
CA ALA A 8 -9.81 7.84 -30.54
C ALA A 8 -9.07 7.97 -29.19
N LEU A 9 -9.39 9.02 -28.42
CA LEU A 9 -8.87 9.23 -27.07
C LEU A 9 -9.47 8.27 -26.03
N LEU A 10 -10.73 7.87 -26.19
CA LEU A 10 -11.38 6.94 -25.25
C LEU A 10 -10.89 5.50 -25.45
N ALA A 11 -10.61 5.10 -26.69
CA ALA A 11 -10.10 3.77 -27.04
C ALA A 11 -8.65 3.53 -26.55
N THR A 12 -7.84 4.58 -26.50
CA THR A 12 -6.45 4.51 -26.00
C THR A 12 -6.39 4.42 -24.47
N VAL A 13 -7.31 5.07 -23.75
CA VAL A 13 -7.44 4.93 -22.29
C VAL A 13 -7.95 3.54 -21.89
N ALA A 14 -8.87 2.95 -22.64
CA ALA A 14 -9.37 1.59 -22.40
C ALA A 14 -8.29 0.51 -22.62
N ALA A 15 -7.40 0.70 -23.61
CA ALA A 15 -6.29 -0.22 -23.86
C ALA A 15 -5.21 -0.17 -22.76
N LEU A 16 -5.00 0.99 -22.14
CA LEU A 16 -4.08 1.14 -21.00
C LEU A 16 -4.62 0.48 -19.72
N ALA A 17 -5.93 0.49 -19.51
CA ALA A 17 -6.57 -0.18 -18.36
C ALA A 17 -6.41 -1.71 -18.41
N ALA A 18 -6.44 -2.31 -19.59
CA ALA A 18 -6.28 -3.75 -19.78
C ALA A 18 -4.84 -4.26 -19.55
N LEU A 19 -3.84 -3.39 -19.63
CA LEU A 19 -2.44 -3.74 -19.37
C LEU A 19 -2.10 -3.74 -17.88
N VAL A 20 -2.83 -2.97 -17.06
CA VAL A 20 -2.64 -2.94 -15.60
C VAL A 20 -3.26 -4.16 -14.92
N SER A 21 -4.35 -4.72 -15.45
CA SER A 21 -4.97 -5.95 -14.93
C SER A 21 -4.19 -7.24 -15.23
N ALA A 22 -3.13 -7.17 -16.05
CA ALA A 22 -2.31 -8.33 -16.40
C ALA A 22 -1.01 -8.44 -15.57
N CYS A 23 -0.67 -7.45 -14.75
CA CYS A 23 0.46 -7.52 -13.81
C CYS A 23 -0.02 -7.95 -12.42
N GLY A 24 -0.76 -9.06 -12.35
CA GLY A 24 -1.30 -9.58 -11.11
C GLY A 24 -2.29 -10.73 -11.31
N GLY A 25 -1.86 -11.83 -11.93
CA GLY A 25 -2.69 -13.04 -11.98
C GLY A 25 -2.45 -13.92 -13.20
N GLY A 26 -1.29 -14.56 -13.28
CA GLY A 26 -1.05 -15.63 -14.24
C GLY A 26 -1.86 -16.87 -13.87
N GLY A 27 -2.96 -17.11 -14.58
CA GLY A 27 -3.69 -18.38 -14.55
C GLY A 27 -2.99 -19.41 -15.44
N GLY A 28 -2.32 -20.39 -14.83
CA GLY A 28 -1.73 -21.55 -15.48
C GLY A 28 -2.11 -22.82 -14.74
N SER A 29 -3.01 -23.60 -15.33
CA SER A 29 -3.52 -24.88 -14.82
C SER A 29 -2.38 -25.92 -14.70
N GLY A 30 -2.19 -26.48 -13.51
CA GLY A 30 -1.12 -27.46 -13.26
C GLY A 30 -1.25 -28.15 -11.91
N SER A 31 -1.83 -29.34 -11.93
CA SER A 31 -1.98 -30.28 -10.83
C SER A 31 -0.67 -30.57 -10.09
N GLY A 32 -0.66 -30.48 -8.75
CA GLY A 32 0.40 -31.00 -7.90
C GLY A 32 0.51 -30.28 -6.55
N SER A 33 0.39 -31.04 -5.45
CA SER A 33 0.58 -30.67 -4.04
C SER A 33 0.94 -29.21 -3.75
N SER A 34 0.03 -28.44 -3.15
CA SER A 34 0.39 -27.15 -2.57
C SER A 34 -0.55 -26.86 -1.42
N GLU A 35 0.03 -26.62 -0.23
CA GLU A 35 -0.66 -25.89 0.83
C GLU A 35 -1.39 -24.69 0.22
N ASP A 36 -2.67 -24.50 0.57
CA ASP A 36 -3.44 -23.34 0.11
C ASP A 36 -2.58 -22.08 0.32
N PRO A 37 -2.23 -21.32 -0.73
CA PRO A 37 -1.42 -20.11 -0.58
C PRO A 37 -2.09 -19.10 0.35
N GLN A 38 -3.42 -19.14 0.48
CA GLN A 38 -4.16 -18.39 1.49
C GLN A 38 -3.75 -18.76 2.92
N LYS A 39 -3.53 -20.05 3.25
CA LYS A 39 -3.10 -20.45 4.59
C LYS A 39 -1.68 -20.00 4.94
N VAL A 40 -0.85 -19.72 3.96
CA VAL A 40 0.49 -19.12 4.16
C VAL A 40 0.36 -17.63 4.44
N ILE A 41 -0.56 -16.94 3.74
CA ILE A 41 -0.89 -15.53 4.01
C ILE A 41 -1.53 -15.37 5.40
N ASP A 42 -2.49 -16.23 5.74
CA ASP A 42 -3.19 -16.21 7.04
C ASP A 42 -2.26 -16.56 8.22
N LYS A 43 -1.17 -17.30 7.98
CA LYS A 43 -0.14 -17.56 8.98
C LYS A 43 0.99 -16.52 9.00
N ALA A 44 1.10 -15.72 7.95
CA ALA A 44 2.07 -14.62 7.86
C ALA A 44 1.49 -13.30 8.36
N THR A 45 0.32 -13.33 9.01
CA THR A 45 -0.25 -12.15 9.66
C THR A 45 0.63 -11.77 10.86
N LEU A 46 0.80 -10.48 11.09
CA LEU A 46 1.50 -9.96 12.27
C LEU A 46 0.62 -10.06 13.54
N GLU A 47 -0.38 -10.95 13.54
CA GLU A 47 -1.28 -11.12 14.67
C GLU A 47 -0.52 -11.61 15.90
N GLY A 48 -0.60 -10.82 16.98
CA GLY A 48 0.11 -11.09 18.23
C GLY A 48 1.51 -10.47 18.33
N VAL A 49 1.97 -9.70 17.35
CA VAL A 49 3.23 -8.93 17.46
C VAL A 49 2.97 -7.61 18.20
N GLU A 50 3.29 -7.58 19.49
CA GLU A 50 3.09 -6.39 20.35
C GLU A 50 4.12 -5.28 20.11
N SER A 51 5.33 -5.64 19.67
CA SER A 51 6.37 -4.68 19.31
C SER A 51 7.42 -5.33 18.42
N GLY A 52 8.18 -4.52 17.69
CA GLY A 52 9.25 -5.00 16.84
C GLY A 52 10.05 -3.87 16.21
N ASN A 53 11.10 -4.25 15.48
CA ASN A 53 11.82 -3.34 14.60
C ASN A 53 11.43 -3.67 13.16
N LEU A 54 10.79 -2.72 12.49
CA LEU A 54 10.51 -2.82 11.07
C LEU A 54 11.79 -2.46 10.31
N ASN A 55 12.13 -3.26 9.31
CA ASN A 55 13.17 -2.92 8.34
C ASN A 55 12.74 -3.43 6.97
N LEU A 56 12.30 -2.50 6.13
CA LEU A 56 11.88 -2.72 4.77
C LEU A 56 12.89 -2.06 3.84
N SER A 57 13.31 -2.78 2.81
CA SER A 57 14.23 -2.25 1.80
C SER A 57 13.78 -2.72 0.43
N LEU A 58 13.61 -1.77 -0.48
CA LEU A 58 13.22 -1.99 -1.86
C LEU A 58 14.30 -1.41 -2.77
N LYS A 59 14.79 -2.22 -3.71
CA LYS A 59 15.74 -1.77 -4.73
C LYS A 59 15.11 -1.88 -6.09
N VAL A 60 15.04 -0.77 -6.79
CA VAL A 60 14.52 -0.66 -8.14
C VAL A 60 15.68 -0.32 -9.06
N LYS A 61 15.88 -1.11 -10.12
CA LYS A 61 16.89 -0.84 -11.14
C LYS A 61 16.20 -0.81 -12.50
N ALA A 62 16.38 0.27 -13.23
CA ALA A 62 15.90 0.44 -14.58
C ALA A 62 17.10 0.55 -15.54
N GLU A 63 17.05 -0.19 -16.64
CA GLU A 63 18.08 -0.22 -17.67
C GLU A 63 17.48 0.31 -18.99
N GLY A 64 18.27 1.01 -19.82
CA GLY A 64 17.82 1.61 -21.09
C GLY A 64 18.15 3.09 -21.21
N GLU A 65 17.49 3.82 -22.12
CA GLU A 65 17.73 5.25 -22.35
C GLU A 65 17.40 6.14 -21.13
N LYS A 66 16.54 5.64 -20.22
CA LYS A 66 16.23 6.23 -18.92
C LYS A 66 16.76 5.35 -17.78
N ALA A 67 18.05 5.02 -17.84
CA ALA A 67 18.69 4.24 -16.80
C ALA A 67 18.63 4.94 -15.44
N GLY A 68 18.45 4.17 -14.38
CA GLY A 68 18.41 4.66 -13.01
C GLY A 68 18.39 3.53 -11.99
N SER A 69 18.79 3.84 -10.77
CA SER A 69 18.69 2.94 -9.63
C SER A 69 18.13 3.71 -8.45
N LEU A 70 17.14 3.15 -7.77
CA LEU A 70 16.52 3.73 -6.59
C LEU A 70 16.52 2.69 -5.48
N ASP A 71 17.14 3.02 -4.37
CA ASP A 71 17.10 2.27 -3.12
C ASP A 71 16.17 3.03 -2.17
N VAL A 72 15.09 2.38 -1.72
CA VAL A 72 14.14 2.90 -0.75
C VAL A 72 14.22 2.04 0.49
N SER A 73 14.40 2.65 1.65
CA SER A 73 14.43 1.97 2.93
C SER A 73 13.46 2.62 3.91
N VAL A 74 12.76 1.80 4.68
CA VAL A 74 11.94 2.24 5.80
C VAL A 74 12.32 1.39 7.01
N SER A 75 12.72 2.03 8.10
CA SER A 75 13.17 1.33 9.29
C SER A 75 12.79 2.04 10.56
N GLY A 76 12.54 1.26 11.61
CA GLY A 76 12.40 1.80 12.95
C GLY A 76 11.52 0.95 13.86
N PRO A 77 11.50 1.26 15.16
CA PRO A 77 10.71 0.53 16.13
C PRO A 77 9.22 0.84 15.99
N PHE A 78 8.40 -0.17 16.30
CA PHE A 78 6.98 0.01 16.50
C PHE A 78 6.51 -0.79 17.72
N GLN A 79 5.43 -0.31 18.31
CA GLN A 79 4.72 -0.94 19.41
C GLN A 79 3.22 -0.81 19.17
N ALA A 80 2.54 -1.96 19.18
CA ALA A 80 1.09 -1.98 19.15
C ALA A 80 0.54 -1.33 20.43
N GLY A 81 -0.38 -0.38 20.24
CA GLY A 81 -1.14 0.19 21.35
C GLY A 81 -2.14 -0.82 21.90
N ALA A 82 -2.81 -0.49 23.01
CA ALA A 82 -3.93 -1.29 23.46
C ALA A 82 -5.06 -1.27 22.42
N LYS A 83 -6.02 -2.18 22.56
CA LYS A 83 -7.17 -2.27 21.65
C LYS A 83 -7.92 -0.93 21.60
N GLY A 84 -8.02 -0.34 20.41
CA GLY A 84 -8.63 0.98 20.18
C GLY A 84 -7.69 2.17 20.35
N GLU A 85 -6.42 1.96 20.72
CA GLU A 85 -5.42 3.02 20.83
C GLU A 85 -4.49 3.04 19.61
N LEU A 86 -4.03 4.23 19.25
CA LEU A 86 -3.02 4.38 18.19
C LEU A 86 -1.71 3.70 18.62
N PRO A 87 -1.07 2.95 17.71
CA PRO A 87 0.24 2.37 17.97
C PRO A 87 1.30 3.46 18.08
N GLU A 88 2.33 3.17 18.85
CA GLU A 88 3.52 4.00 18.92
C GLU A 88 4.51 3.51 17.87
N ALA A 89 5.04 4.41 17.05
CA ALA A 89 5.99 4.05 16.01
C ALA A 89 6.96 5.19 15.79
N ASP A 90 8.22 4.85 15.55
CA ASP A 90 9.23 5.79 15.11
C ASP A 90 9.84 5.22 13.86
N LEU A 91 9.51 5.78 12.70
CA LEU A 91 9.85 5.22 11.40
C LEU A 91 10.64 6.25 10.60
N GLU A 92 11.84 5.87 10.21
CA GLU A 92 12.68 6.61 9.28
C GLU A 92 12.49 6.04 7.88
N ALA A 93 12.41 6.91 6.89
CA ALA A 93 12.31 6.57 5.48
C ALA A 93 13.42 7.28 4.71
N SER A 94 14.22 6.52 3.97
CA SER A 94 15.28 7.05 3.13
C SER A 94 15.15 6.58 1.69
N VAL A 95 15.54 7.45 0.77
CA VAL A 95 15.55 7.20 -0.66
C VAL A 95 16.87 7.70 -1.22
N HIS A 96 17.65 6.79 -1.78
CA HIS A 96 18.94 7.09 -2.39
C HIS A 96 18.97 6.53 -3.81
N GLY A 97 19.50 7.27 -4.77
CA GLY A 97 19.60 6.76 -6.12
C GLY A 97 19.95 7.77 -7.19
N GLU A 98 19.80 7.32 -8.43
CA GLU A 98 19.90 8.13 -9.62
C GLU A 98 18.68 7.90 -10.51
N ALA A 99 17.99 8.97 -10.90
CA ALA A 99 16.89 8.95 -11.84
C ALA A 99 17.17 9.98 -12.95
N GLU A 100 17.10 9.53 -14.21
CA GLU A 100 17.37 10.38 -15.39
C GLU A 100 18.74 11.10 -15.32
N GLY A 101 19.74 10.46 -14.70
CA GLY A 101 21.10 11.01 -14.52
C GLY A 101 21.23 12.06 -13.41
N GLN A 102 20.21 12.24 -12.58
CA GLN A 102 20.24 13.12 -11.41
C GLN A 102 20.25 12.29 -10.14
N LYS A 103 21.09 12.68 -9.17
CA LYS A 103 21.11 12.06 -7.85
C LYS A 103 19.87 12.47 -7.05
N VAL A 104 19.19 11.49 -6.51
CA VAL A 104 18.07 11.64 -5.58
C VAL A 104 18.56 11.16 -4.23
N ASP A 105 18.51 12.03 -3.24
CA ASP A 105 18.82 11.72 -1.86
C ASP A 105 17.76 12.42 -1.01
N PHE A 106 16.96 11.63 -0.31
CA PHE A 106 15.89 12.10 0.54
C PHE A 106 15.88 11.28 1.82
N GLU A 107 15.76 11.97 2.95
CA GLU A 107 15.60 11.37 4.26
C GLU A 107 14.46 12.10 4.97
N GLY A 108 13.57 11.32 5.58
CA GLY A 108 12.47 11.82 6.39
C GLY A 108 12.05 10.79 7.41
N GLY A 109 11.23 11.20 8.36
CA GLY A 109 10.75 10.32 9.40
C GLY A 109 9.32 10.65 9.81
N VAL A 110 8.68 9.69 10.45
CA VAL A 110 7.41 9.89 11.14
C VAL A 110 7.50 9.25 12.51
N THR A 111 7.18 10.04 13.54
CA THR A 111 7.08 9.55 14.91
C THR A 111 5.63 9.69 15.34
N LEU A 112 4.97 8.55 15.55
CA LEU A 112 3.59 8.45 15.98
C LEU A 112 3.56 8.03 17.45
N LEU A 113 2.83 8.80 18.25
CA LEU A 113 2.53 8.52 19.65
C LEU A 113 1.01 8.43 19.84
N SER A 114 0.57 7.95 20.99
CA SER A 114 -0.87 7.76 21.27
C SER A 114 -1.69 9.05 21.24
N ASP A 115 -1.06 10.21 21.48
CA ASP A 115 -1.71 11.52 21.59
C ASP A 115 -1.16 12.59 20.62
N ARG A 116 -0.10 12.28 19.87
CA ARG A 116 0.55 13.24 18.95
C ARG A 116 1.36 12.54 17.88
N ALA A 117 1.72 13.29 16.84
CA ALA A 117 2.57 12.80 15.76
C ALA A 117 3.57 13.89 15.33
N TYR A 118 4.69 13.45 14.79
CA TYR A 118 5.74 14.30 14.26
C TYR A 118 6.16 13.84 12.88
N ILE A 119 6.55 14.81 12.06
CA ILE A 119 7.18 14.57 10.77
C ILE A 119 8.60 15.08 10.86
N GLY A 120 9.55 14.17 10.70
CA GLY A 120 10.98 14.47 10.59
C GLY A 120 11.32 14.85 9.15
N TYR A 121 11.92 16.02 8.95
CA TYR A 121 12.47 16.42 7.67
C TYR A 121 13.71 17.29 7.85
N GLY A 122 14.81 16.95 7.15
CA GLY A 122 16.06 17.72 7.23
C GLY A 122 16.72 17.72 8.62
N GLY A 123 16.43 16.70 9.45
CA GLY A 123 16.93 16.60 10.82
C GLY A 123 16.14 17.43 11.85
N GLU A 124 15.03 18.04 11.45
CA GLU A 124 14.10 18.74 12.36
C GLU A 124 12.77 17.99 12.45
N GLU A 125 12.20 17.92 13.66
CA GLU A 125 10.90 17.32 13.91
C GLU A 125 9.80 18.38 13.99
N PHE A 126 8.77 18.22 13.17
CA PHE A 126 7.62 19.11 13.12
C PHE A 126 6.40 18.40 13.69
N GLU A 127 5.84 18.93 14.76
CA GLU A 127 4.61 18.40 15.34
C GLU A 127 3.44 18.62 14.39
N VAL A 128 2.69 17.54 14.15
CA VAL A 128 1.44 17.57 13.42
C VAL A 128 0.41 18.30 14.28
N ASP A 129 -0.31 19.25 13.68
CA ASP A 129 -1.30 20.00 14.44
C ASP A 129 -2.42 19.10 15.01
N PRO A 130 -3.02 19.45 16.16
CA PRO A 130 -4.02 18.61 16.82
C PRO A 130 -5.25 18.28 15.96
N THR A 131 -5.59 19.13 14.99
CA THR A 131 -6.74 18.91 14.10
C THR A 131 -6.42 17.81 13.10
N THR A 132 -5.24 17.89 12.46
CA THR A 132 -4.76 16.86 11.53
C THR A 132 -4.53 15.53 12.24
N PHE A 133 -3.94 15.56 13.43
CA PHE A 133 -3.77 14.35 14.26
C PHE A 133 -5.12 13.71 14.63
N GLY A 134 -6.12 14.52 14.97
CA GLY A 134 -7.47 14.06 15.27
C GLY A 134 -8.10 13.27 14.12
N PHE A 135 -7.88 13.67 12.86
CA PHE A 135 -8.35 12.91 11.71
C PHE A 135 -7.69 11.53 11.60
N VAL A 136 -6.36 11.46 11.76
CA VAL A 136 -5.61 10.19 11.74
C VAL A 136 -6.12 9.24 12.82
N LYS A 137 -6.30 9.76 14.04
CA LYS A 137 -6.85 8.98 15.16
C LYS A 137 -8.24 8.45 14.86
N SER A 138 -9.15 9.30 14.39
CA SER A 138 -10.53 8.89 14.09
C SER A 138 -10.61 7.83 12.99
N GLY A 139 -9.80 7.96 11.93
CA GLY A 139 -9.73 6.97 10.86
C GLY A 139 -9.20 5.63 11.34
N PHE A 140 -8.20 5.63 12.22
CA PHE A 140 -7.67 4.42 12.81
C PHE A 140 -8.66 3.71 13.74
N GLU A 141 -9.36 4.47 14.59
CA GLU A 141 -10.41 3.93 15.46
C GLU A 141 -11.56 3.32 14.65
N GLN A 142 -11.96 3.94 13.54
CA GLN A 142 -12.96 3.40 12.62
C GLN A 142 -12.47 2.11 11.94
N ALA A 143 -11.24 2.11 11.43
CA ALA A 143 -10.66 0.94 10.77
C ALA A 143 -10.52 -0.26 11.72
N GLN A 144 -10.22 -0.04 13.01
CA GLN A 144 -10.21 -1.13 14.00
C GLN A 144 -11.61 -1.69 14.28
N GLN A 145 -12.64 -0.84 14.25
CA GLN A 145 -14.03 -1.28 14.44
C GLN A 145 -14.53 -2.09 13.24
N GLU A 146 -14.14 -1.71 12.03
CA GLU A 146 -14.46 -2.41 10.78
C GLU A 146 -13.65 -3.72 10.64
N GLY A 147 -12.35 -3.69 10.95
CA GLY A 147 -11.46 -4.86 10.91
C GLY A 147 -11.71 -5.91 11.99
N ALA A 148 -12.30 -5.53 13.13
CA ALA A 148 -12.79 -6.48 14.13
C ALA A 148 -14.12 -7.15 13.74
N GLY A 149 -14.72 -6.74 12.62
CA GLY A 149 -15.91 -7.32 12.01
C GLY A 149 -15.56 -8.20 10.81
N GLU A 150 -14.81 -9.28 11.01
CA GLU A 150 -14.76 -10.37 10.03
C GLU A 150 -16.19 -10.82 9.68
N GLY A 151 -16.64 -10.52 8.46
CA GLY A 151 -17.81 -11.17 7.88
C GLY A 151 -18.75 -10.33 7.01
N ALA A 152 -18.65 -8.99 6.98
CA ALA A 152 -19.60 -8.16 6.22
C ALA A 152 -19.06 -7.66 4.87
N GLU A 153 -17.80 -7.23 4.79
CA GLU A 153 -17.27 -6.59 3.56
C GLU A 153 -16.79 -7.60 2.50
N GLY A 154 -16.35 -8.80 2.93
CA GLY A 154 -16.03 -9.89 2.02
C GLY A 154 -17.24 -10.38 1.21
N LYS A 155 -18.45 -10.33 1.79
CA LYS A 155 -19.69 -10.69 1.08
C LYS A 155 -20.12 -9.62 0.08
N ALA A 156 -20.00 -8.33 0.41
CA ALA A 156 -20.40 -7.26 -0.50
C ALA A 156 -19.56 -7.25 -1.79
N CYS A 157 -18.24 -7.46 -1.68
CA CYS A 157 -17.36 -7.59 -2.84
C CYS A 157 -17.59 -8.89 -3.62
N GLN A 158 -17.88 -10.00 -2.94
CA GLN A 158 -18.12 -11.29 -3.59
C GLN A 158 -19.51 -11.36 -4.27
N GLU A 159 -20.51 -10.67 -3.73
CA GLU A 159 -21.87 -10.57 -4.27
C GLU A 159 -21.91 -9.61 -5.46
N ALA A 160 -21.14 -8.52 -5.44
CA ALA A 160 -20.94 -7.65 -6.60
C ALA A 160 -20.18 -8.36 -7.74
N ALA A 161 -19.25 -9.26 -7.43
CA ALA A 161 -18.55 -10.07 -8.42
C ALA A 161 -19.41 -11.21 -8.98
N ALA A 162 -20.33 -11.78 -8.18
CA ALA A 162 -21.27 -12.80 -8.62
C ALA A 162 -22.45 -12.24 -9.45
N ALA A 163 -22.76 -10.94 -9.31
CA ALA A 163 -23.80 -10.26 -10.07
C ALA A 163 -23.40 -9.90 -11.51
N LEU A 164 -22.13 -10.10 -11.90
CA LEU A 164 -21.66 -9.96 -13.28
C LEU A 164 -21.69 -11.34 -13.94
N GLU A 165 -22.86 -11.75 -14.43
CA GLU A 165 -22.97 -12.99 -15.18
C GLU A 165 -22.32 -12.84 -16.56
N PRO A 166 -21.48 -13.79 -17.02
CA PRO A 166 -20.82 -13.73 -18.33
C PRO A 166 -21.80 -13.79 -19.53
N ALA A 167 -23.10 -13.94 -19.27
CA ALA A 167 -24.15 -13.88 -20.29
C ALA A 167 -24.55 -12.45 -20.69
N ASP A 168 -24.23 -11.44 -19.88
CA ASP A 168 -24.44 -10.02 -20.26
C ASP A 168 -23.38 -9.50 -21.24
N PHE A 169 -22.43 -10.35 -21.65
CA PHE A 169 -21.38 -10.08 -22.62
C PHE A 169 -21.47 -10.97 -23.87
N VAL A 170 -22.68 -11.37 -24.28
CA VAL A 170 -22.95 -11.94 -25.62
C VAL A 170 -23.68 -10.95 -26.53
#